data_AF-A0A1F2VS41-F1
#
_entry.id   AF-A0A1F2VS41-F1
#
_cell.length_a   1.000
_cell.length_b   1.000
_cell.length_c   1.000
_cell.angle_alpha   90.00
_cell.angle_beta   90.00
_cell.angle_gamma   90.00
#
_symmetry.space_group_name_H-M   'P 1'
#
loop_
_entity.id
_entity.type
_entity.pdbx_description
1 polymer ?
#
loop_
_entity_poly.entity_id
_entity_poly.type
_entity_poly.pdbx_seq_one_letter_code
_entity_poly.pdbx_strand_id
1 'polypeptide(L)' 'MRTEPSIAIICDSCKEELNMELTPLARGAYDERDIDQQLKRYGWVITDEEDICPECTRDRINPSELGYGKA' A
#
# COMPACT_ATOMS: atom_id res chain seq x y z
N MET A 1 20.05 -19.34 5.10
CA MET A 1 19.11 -18.37 5.71
C MET A 1 17.73 -18.76 5.22
N ARG A 2 16.72 -18.87 6.09
CA ARG A 2 15.34 -19.00 5.63
C ARG A 2 14.90 -17.59 5.23
N THR A 3 14.48 -17.41 3.99
CA THR A 3 13.85 -16.16 3.56
C THR A 3 12.41 -16.23 4.06
N GLU A 4 11.99 -15.27 4.87
CA GLU A 4 10.58 -15.19 5.27
C GLU A 4 9.75 -14.92 4.00
N PRO A 5 8.57 -15.54 3.84
CA PRO A 5 7.69 -15.31 2.70
C PRO A 5 7.25 -13.85 2.63
N SER A 6 7.22 -13.34 1.41
CA SER A 6 6.76 -12.00 1.09
C SER A 6 5.65 -12.05 0.05
N ILE A 7 4.85 -10.98 0.02
CA ILE A 7 3.91 -10.67 -1.05
C ILE A 7 4.39 -9.43 -1.80
N ALA A 8 4.27 -9.47 -3.12
CA ALA A 8 4.53 -8.32 -3.98
C ALA A 8 3.22 -7.57 -4.22
N ILE A 9 3.22 -6.27 -3.92
CA ILE A 9 2.08 -5.38 -4.06
C ILE A 9 2.42 -4.39 -5.16
N ILE A 10 1.56 -4.29 -6.17
CA ILE A 10 1.83 -3.54 -7.39
C ILE A 10 0.93 -2.32 -7.43
N CYS A 11 1.49 -1.13 -7.56
CA CYS A 11 0.72 0.08 -7.77
C CYS A 11 -0.02 0.02 -9.11
N ASP A 12 -1.34 0.19 -9.10
CA ASP A 12 -2.14 0.11 -10.33
C ASP A 12 -1.84 1.23 -11.32
N SER A 13 -1.33 2.37 -10.84
CA SER A 13 -1.01 3.54 -11.65
C SER A 13 0.38 3.45 -12.30
N CYS A 14 1.46 3.41 -11.50
CA CYS A 14 2.84 3.44 -12.02
C CYS A 14 3.49 2.05 -12.18
N LYS A 15 2.82 0.98 -11.75
CA LYS A 15 3.33 -0.40 -11.75
C LYS A 15 4.58 -0.61 -10.89
N GLU A 16 4.86 0.32 -9.97
CA GLU A 16 5.90 0.14 -8.95
C GLU A 16 5.54 -0.99 -7.99
N GLU A 17 6.53 -1.79 -7.62
CA GLU A 17 6.39 -2.97 -6.76
C GLU A 17 6.90 -2.67 -5.35
N LEU A 18 6.09 -3.01 -4.35
CA LEU A 18 6.48 -3.04 -2.95
C LEU A 18 6.41 -4.49 -2.45
N ASN A 19 7.54 -5.02 -1.99
CA ASN A 19 7.59 -6.32 -1.33
C ASN A 19 7.36 -6.16 0.18
N MET A 20 6.40 -6.91 0.71
CA MET A 20 6.06 -6.91 2.13
C MET A 20 6.14 -8.31 2.71
N GLU A 21 6.76 -8.43 3.89
CA GLU A 21 6.83 -9.70 4.60
C GLU A 21 5.44 -10.08 5.15
N LEU A 22 5.08 -11.36 5.00
CA LEU A 22 3.84 -11.90 5.55
C LEU A 22 4.00 -12.15 7.06
N THR A 23 2.89 -12.03 7.80
CA THR A 23 2.89 -12.29 9.23
C THR A 23 3.07 -13.79 9.49
N PRO A 24 4.10 -14.20 10.25
CA PRO A 24 4.32 -15.61 10.55
C PRO A 24 3.27 -16.14 11.52
N LEU A 25 2.72 -17.31 11.18
CA LEU A 25 1.82 -18.10 12.01
C LEU A 25 2.52 -19.35 12.57
N ALA A 26 1.81 -20.07 13.43
CA ALA A 26 2.31 -21.32 14.00
C ALA A 26 2.67 -22.34 12.90
N ARG A 27 3.79 -23.05 13.11
CA ARG A 27 4.27 -24.15 12.25
C ARG A 27 4.66 -23.76 10.82
N GLY A 28 5.08 -22.51 10.59
CA GLY A 28 5.57 -22.06 9.28
C GLY A 28 4.46 -21.79 8.26
N ALA A 29 3.23 -21.58 8.76
CA ALA A 29 2.19 -20.90 7.99
C ALA A 29 2.40 -19.38 8.04
N TYR A 30 1.79 -18.65 7.11
CA TYR A 30 1.92 -17.20 6.97
C TYR A 30 0.56 -16.61 6.59
N ASP A 31 0.31 -15.36 6.97
CA ASP A 31 -0.90 -14.64 6.58
C ASP A 31 -0.66 -13.17 6.22
N GLU A 32 -1.65 -12.60 5.56
CA GLU A 32 -1.70 -11.25 5.05
C GLU A 32 -2.42 -10.25 5.98
N ARG A 33 -2.81 -10.65 7.20
CA ARG A 33 -3.79 -9.89 8.01
C ARG A 33 -3.38 -8.46 8.35
N ASP A 34 -2.09 -8.19 8.32
CA ASP A 34 -1.53 -6.88 8.64
C ASP A 34 -1.13 -6.06 7.40
N ILE A 35 -1.24 -6.63 6.19
CA ILE A 35 -0.75 -6.01 4.96
C ILE A 35 -1.47 -4.68 4.68
N ASP A 36 -2.79 -4.66 4.66
CA ASP A 36 -3.58 -3.44 4.44
C ASP A 36 -3.29 -2.33 5.45
N GLN A 37 -3.12 -2.73 6.72
CA GLN A 37 -2.82 -1.76 7.78
C GLN A 37 -1.42 -1.18 7.60
N GLN A 38 -0.45 -2.00 7.21
CA GLN A 38 0.90 -1.53 6.93
C GLN A 38 0.96 -0.68 5.66
N LEU A 39 0.26 -1.05 4.59
CA LEU A 39 0.13 -0.25 3.37
C LEU A 39 -0.41 1.15 3.66
N LYS A 40 -1.49 1.24 4.45
CA LYS A 40 -2.05 2.52 4.90
C LYS A 40 -1.03 3.35 5.69
N ARG A 41 -0.18 2.73 6.52
CA ARG A 41 0.92 3.42 7.24
C ARG A 41 2.01 3.91 6.30
N TYR A 42 2.28 3.18 5.22
CA TYR A 42 3.19 3.62 4.15
C TYR A 42 2.55 4.67 3.21
N GLY A 43 1.30 5.07 3.46
CA GLY A 43 0.60 6.08 2.67
C GLY A 43 0.02 5.56 1.36
N TRP A 44 -0.09 4.23 1.21
CA TRP A 44 -0.84 3.64 0.11
C TRP A 44 -2.34 3.82 0.32
N VAL A 45 -3.05 4.06 -0.78
CA VAL A 45 -4.50 4.05 -0.84
C VAL A 45 -4.93 2.68 -1.37
N ILE A 46 -5.62 1.92 -0.53
CA ILE A 46 -6.10 0.56 -0.82
C ILE A 46 -7.63 0.61 -0.83
N THR A 47 -8.22 0.20 -1.93
CA THR A 47 -9.68 0.12 -2.14
C THR A 47 -10.04 -1.25 -2.69
N ASP A 48 -11.33 -1.53 -2.85
CA ASP A 48 -11.78 -2.80 -3.43
C ASP A 48 -11.40 -2.94 -4.92
N GLU A 49 -11.01 -1.84 -5.59
CA GLU A 49 -10.74 -1.79 -7.04
C GLU A 49 -9.30 -1.44 -7.40
N GLU A 50 -8.60 -0.67 -6.56
CA GLU A 50 -7.26 -0.14 -6.84
C GLU A 50 -6.35 -0.14 -5.59
N ASP A 51 -5.08 -0.44 -5.84
CA ASP A 51 -3.94 -0.23 -4.93
C ASP A 51 -3.01 0.87 -5.48
N ILE A 52 -2.96 2.02 -4.81
CA ILE A 52 -2.22 3.20 -5.31
C ILE A 52 -1.12 3.60 -4.32
N CYS A 53 0.11 3.70 -4.83
CA CYS A 53 1.28 4.11 -4.04
C CYS A 53 1.20 5.60 -3.61
N PRO A 54 1.93 6.02 -2.57
CA PRO A 54 1.90 7.39 -2.07
C PRO A 54 2.31 8.44 -3.11
N GLU A 55 3.22 8.11 -4.04
CA GLU A 55 3.65 9.04 -5.09
C GLU A 55 2.52 9.31 -6.09
N CYS A 56 1.87 8.27 -6.61
CA CYS A 56 0.70 8.43 -7.49
C CYS A 56 -0.51 9.04 -6.77
N THR A 57 -0.64 8.81 -5.45
CA THR A 57 -1.70 9.45 -4.65
C THR A 57 -1.50 10.96 -4.58
N ARG A 58 -0.27 11.44 -4.38
CA ARG A 58 0.04 12.88 -4.37
C ARG A 58 -0.25 13.54 -5.72
N ASP A 59 0.04 12.84 -6.82
CA ASP A 59 -0.24 13.34 -8.17
C ASP A 59 -1.76 13.38 -8.49
N ARG A 60 -2.55 12.48 -7.88
CA ARG A 60 -4.01 12.45 -8.03
C ARG A 60 -4.71 13.51 -7.17
N ILE A 61 -4.12 13.95 -6.06
CA ILE A 61 -4.67 15.05 -5.25
C ILE A 61 -4.35 16.37 -5.93
N ASN A 62 -5.28 16.86 -6.75
CA ASN A 62 -5.19 18.20 -7.31
C ASN A 62 -5.33 19.23 -6.15
N PRO A 63 -4.35 20.12 -5.92
CA PRO A 63 -4.45 21.14 -4.86
C PRO A 63 -5.68 22.06 -5.00
N SER A 64 -6.31 22.08 -6.18
CA SER A 64 -7.54 22.81 -6.48
C SER A 64 -8.82 22.20 -5.88
N GLU A 65 -8.79 20.94 -5.44
CA GLU A 65 -9.93 20.28 -4.76
C GLU A 65 -9.84 20.36 -3.24
N LEU A 66 -8.65 20.68 -2.70
CA LEU A 66 -8.49 21.11 -1.32
C LEU A 66 -8.99 22.55 -1.22
N GLY A 67 -10.27 22.71 -0.85
CA GLY A 67 -10.95 23.98 -0.64
C GLY A 67 -10.32 24.88 0.42
N TYR A 68 -9.10 25.37 0.19
CA TYR A 68 -8.62 26.61 0.76
C TYR A 68 -9.37 27.74 0.03
N GLY A 69 -10.56 28.01 0.55
CA GLY A 69 -11.30 29.21 0.25
C GLY A 69 -10.37 30.40 0.35
N LYS A 70 -10.29 31.16 -0.73
CA LYS A 70 -9.75 32.51 -0.71
C LYS A 70 -10.46 33.29 0.40
N ALA A 71 -9.70 33.77 1.37
CA ALA A 71 -10.05 34.89 2.22
C ALA A 71 -8.80 35.79 2.30
#